data_AF-A0AAE6BTF8-F1
#
_entry.id   AF-A0AAE6BTF8-F1
#
_cell.length_a   1.000
_cell.length_b   1.000
_cell.length_c   1.000
_cell.angle_alpha   90.00
_cell.angle_beta   90.00
_cell.angle_gamma   90.00
#
_symmetry.space_group_name_H-M   'P 1'
#
loop_
_entity.id
_entity.type
_entity.pdbx_description
1 polymer ?
#
loop_
_entity_poly.entity_id
_entity_poly.type
_entity_poly.pdbx_seq_one_letter_code
_entity_poly.pdbx_strand_id
1 'polypeptide(L)'
;MNAVVGKSSDISHSLSYAQNHGKDGTILLANFTDLSAALAEQAADWIATANNYRTQCYTIIISFTPEETALLRSMPDNGRDKVRTIIGDFLDELSARGNDVSACPYIVARHDNTDNEHYHIVIRTTDVNGKRFRDNFINKNANRAAACIAMKYGLEAPKKAAEREKAHLEAVGRRRKERTRRQHKPSDSQSQIDERMRRKRAVEEAKKRKARLKYIIEKAARDSPDFIGTLASEGLTLFHDPKKGLCVRMVDSDGKERQYSLQKDLGIDMSILPATVLAPSPSKQSRPTYSPSKSKHNSRIKDAPSGSSRNAEHEIRDSHSSDDLDDEWKRRNGYKL
;
A
#
# COMPACT_ATOMS: atom_id res chain seq x y z
N MET A 1 -0.85 22.28 -25.11
CA MET A 1 0.09 21.23 -24.65
C MET A 1 -0.48 19.79 -24.66
N ASN A 2 0.14 18.89 -25.45
CA ASN A 2 -0.16 17.45 -25.52
C ASN A 2 1.12 16.60 -25.39
N ALA A 3 1.02 15.35 -24.95
CA ALA A 3 2.14 14.41 -24.88
C ALA A 3 1.85 13.10 -25.63
N VAL A 4 2.76 12.71 -26.52
CA VAL A 4 2.73 11.43 -27.26
C VAL A 4 4.00 10.64 -26.95
N VAL A 5 3.89 9.34 -26.68
CA VAL A 5 5.05 8.50 -26.36
C VAL A 5 5.27 7.45 -27.44
N GLY A 6 6.45 7.50 -28.07
CA GLY A 6 7.00 6.48 -28.93
C GLY A 6 7.97 5.55 -28.19
N LYS A 7 8.22 4.38 -28.78
CA LYS A 7 9.19 3.39 -28.30
C LYS A 7 10.17 3.10 -29.43
N SER A 8 11.45 3.00 -29.13
CA SER A 8 12.47 2.66 -30.11
C SER A 8 13.45 1.63 -29.55
N SER A 9 13.90 0.73 -30.43
CA SER A 9 15.02 -0.19 -30.19
C SER A 9 16.35 0.40 -30.64
N ASP A 10 16.35 1.56 -31.31
CA ASP A 10 17.51 2.19 -31.91
C ASP A 10 17.76 3.56 -31.28
N ILE A 11 18.80 3.61 -30.44
CA ILE A 11 19.24 4.83 -29.75
C ILE A 11 19.76 5.88 -30.75
N SER A 12 20.60 5.46 -31.70
CA SER A 12 21.22 6.36 -32.67
C SER A 12 20.16 7.05 -33.52
N HIS A 13 19.19 6.28 -34.01
CA HIS A 13 18.08 6.82 -34.78
C HIS A 13 17.25 7.82 -33.96
N SER A 14 16.89 7.48 -32.71
CA SER A 14 16.09 8.36 -31.86
C SER A 14 16.81 9.67 -31.50
N LEU A 15 18.11 9.61 -31.20
CA LEU A 15 18.92 10.82 -30.95
C LEU A 15 19.07 11.66 -32.23
N SER A 16 19.36 11.03 -33.37
CA SER A 16 19.51 11.72 -34.66
C SER A 16 18.21 12.39 -35.10
N TYR A 17 17.07 11.76 -34.86
CA TYR A 17 15.77 12.34 -35.17
C TYR A 17 15.51 13.55 -34.28
N ALA A 18 15.72 13.43 -32.97
CA ALA A 18 15.51 14.52 -32.03
C ALA A 18 16.45 15.72 -32.28
N GLN A 19 17.72 15.48 -32.60
CA GLN A 19 18.72 16.54 -32.82
C GLN A 19 18.85 16.98 -34.28
N ASN A 20 17.83 16.73 -35.12
CA ASN A 20 17.91 17.09 -36.54
C ASN A 20 18.02 18.61 -36.75
N HIS A 21 19.19 19.07 -37.18
CA HIS A 21 19.47 20.49 -37.43
C HIS A 21 18.57 21.12 -38.52
N GLY A 22 18.07 20.33 -39.46
CA GLY A 22 17.09 20.81 -40.45
C GLY A 22 15.73 21.18 -39.84
N LYS A 23 15.53 20.91 -38.55
CA LYS A 23 14.32 21.18 -37.78
C LYS A 23 14.55 22.06 -36.54
N ASP A 24 15.65 22.82 -36.47
CA ASP A 24 16.08 23.52 -35.25
C ASP A 24 16.26 22.57 -34.04
N GLY A 25 16.83 21.37 -34.29
CA GLY A 25 17.13 20.29 -33.33
C GLY A 25 18.10 20.64 -32.19
N THR A 26 18.06 21.88 -31.71
CA THR A 26 18.86 22.39 -30.61
C THR A 26 18.41 21.78 -29.28
N ILE A 27 19.39 21.38 -28.47
CA ILE A 27 19.12 20.80 -27.15
C ILE A 27 18.73 21.91 -26.17
N LEU A 28 17.55 21.74 -25.57
CA LEU A 28 17.04 22.57 -24.49
C LEU A 28 17.54 22.08 -23.13
N LEU A 29 17.43 20.78 -22.87
CA LEU A 29 17.77 20.13 -21.60
C LEU A 29 18.43 18.79 -21.86
N ALA A 30 19.33 18.37 -20.97
CA ALA A 30 19.86 17.01 -20.99
C ALA A 30 20.28 16.58 -19.59
N ASN A 31 20.37 15.27 -19.40
CA ASN A 31 20.86 14.63 -18.20
C ASN A 31 21.76 13.45 -18.58
N PHE A 32 22.87 13.28 -17.87
CA PHE A 32 23.88 12.24 -18.11
C PHE A 32 24.25 12.05 -19.59
N THR A 33 24.31 13.15 -20.33
CA THR A 33 24.67 13.18 -21.75
C THR A 33 25.61 14.36 -21.94
N ASP A 34 26.80 14.10 -22.47
CA ASP A 34 27.76 15.15 -22.74
C ASP A 34 27.30 15.97 -23.95
N LEU A 35 26.99 17.24 -23.72
CA LEU A 35 26.53 18.17 -24.76
C LEU A 35 27.67 18.69 -25.65
N SER A 36 28.93 18.49 -25.24
CA SER A 36 30.10 18.83 -26.04
C SER A 36 30.47 17.72 -27.04
N ALA A 37 30.05 16.48 -26.75
CA ALA A 37 30.26 15.33 -27.62
C ALA A 37 29.40 15.42 -28.88
N ALA A 38 29.92 14.90 -30.00
CA ALA A 38 29.17 14.81 -31.25
C ALA A 38 27.99 13.83 -31.13
N LEU A 39 26.93 14.00 -31.93
CA LEU A 39 25.75 13.12 -31.91
C LEU A 39 26.09 11.62 -31.97
N ALA A 40 27.04 11.22 -32.82
CA ALA A 40 27.46 9.84 -32.97
C ALA A 40 28.17 9.31 -31.70
N GLU A 41 28.92 10.16 -31.02
CA GLU A 41 29.60 9.85 -29.75
C GLU A 41 28.59 9.73 -28.60
N GLN A 42 27.64 10.67 -28.50
CA GLN A 42 26.53 10.58 -27.55
C GLN A 42 25.74 9.27 -27.70
N ALA A 43 25.46 8.87 -28.95
CA ALA A 43 24.80 7.60 -29.24
C ALA A 43 25.66 6.40 -28.84
N ALA A 44 26.96 6.42 -29.15
CA ALA A 44 27.89 5.37 -28.78
C ALA A 44 27.97 5.19 -27.24
N ASP A 45 28.06 6.29 -26.48
CA ASP A 45 28.06 6.28 -25.01
C ASP A 45 26.78 5.68 -24.45
N TRP A 46 25.64 6.07 -25.01
CA TRP A 46 24.35 5.55 -24.60
C TRP A 46 24.22 4.05 -24.88
N ILE A 47 24.70 3.59 -26.03
CA ILE A 47 24.70 2.17 -26.44
C ILE A 47 25.65 1.36 -25.55
N ALA A 48 26.86 1.86 -25.29
CA ALA A 48 27.88 1.17 -24.49
C ALA A 48 27.42 0.87 -23.06
N THR A 49 26.52 1.69 -22.52
CA THR A 49 25.99 1.57 -21.15
C THR A 49 24.52 1.16 -21.11
N ALA A 50 23.93 0.78 -22.25
CA ALA A 50 22.56 0.27 -22.31
C ALA A 50 22.51 -1.25 -22.09
N ASN A 51 21.48 -1.71 -21.37
CA ASN A 51 21.13 -3.12 -21.38
C ASN A 51 20.41 -3.50 -22.68
N ASN A 52 20.51 -4.78 -23.05
CA ASN A 52 19.89 -5.33 -24.26
C ASN A 52 18.37 -5.58 -24.09
N TYR A 53 17.61 -4.51 -23.83
CA TYR A 53 16.16 -4.56 -23.84
C TYR A 53 15.61 -4.33 -25.25
N ARG A 54 14.46 -4.96 -25.55
CA ARG A 54 13.75 -4.74 -26.82
C ARG A 54 13.44 -3.26 -27.09
N THR A 55 13.12 -2.51 -26.04
CA THR A 55 12.95 -1.06 -26.12
C THR A 55 14.14 -0.43 -25.40
N GLN A 56 15.01 0.22 -26.18
CA GLN A 56 16.23 0.85 -25.67
C GLN A 56 16.00 2.32 -25.29
N CYS A 57 15.03 2.97 -25.91
CA CYS A 57 14.64 4.33 -25.56
C CYS A 57 13.13 4.58 -25.73
N TYR A 58 12.65 5.54 -24.95
CA TYR A 58 11.34 6.17 -25.11
C TYR A 58 11.54 7.54 -25.74
N THR A 59 10.60 7.96 -26.59
CA THR A 59 10.55 9.33 -27.11
C THR A 59 9.22 9.93 -26.69
N ILE A 60 9.23 11.00 -25.91
CA ILE A 60 8.03 11.74 -25.55
C ILE A 60 8.04 13.04 -26.35
N ILE A 61 7.00 13.26 -27.15
CA ILE A 61 6.81 14.49 -27.91
C ILE A 61 5.84 15.37 -27.14
N ILE A 62 6.29 16.57 -26.75
CA ILE A 62 5.46 17.60 -26.16
C ILE A 62 5.19 18.66 -27.21
N SER A 63 3.92 18.89 -27.54
CA SER A 63 3.52 19.86 -28.57
C SER A 63 2.63 20.95 -28.00
N PHE A 64 2.82 22.17 -28.48
CA PHE A 64 1.99 23.34 -28.19
C PHE A 64 0.97 23.59 -29.31
N THR A 65 -0.11 24.32 -29.04
CA THR A 65 -1.06 24.74 -30.10
C THR A 65 -0.46 25.86 -30.96
N PRO A 66 -1.05 26.21 -32.11
CA PRO A 66 -0.58 27.34 -32.92
C PRO A 66 -0.58 28.66 -32.15
N GLU A 67 -1.61 28.92 -31.35
CA GLU A 67 -1.74 30.14 -30.54
C GLU A 67 -0.70 30.18 -29.41
N GLU A 68 -0.48 29.05 -28.74
CA GLU A 68 0.58 28.90 -27.74
C GLU A 68 1.96 29.11 -28.36
N THR A 69 2.18 28.56 -29.56
CA THR A 69 3.43 28.71 -30.31
C THR A 69 3.68 30.17 -30.68
N ALA A 70 2.68 30.87 -31.21
CA ALA A 70 2.79 32.29 -31.52
C ALA A 70 3.10 33.13 -30.26
N LEU A 71 2.47 32.79 -29.14
CA LEU A 71 2.73 33.43 -27.85
C LEU A 71 4.17 33.18 -27.38
N LEU A 72 4.68 31.95 -27.44
CA LEU A 72 6.05 31.62 -27.06
C LEU A 72 7.08 32.36 -27.94
N ARG A 73 6.88 32.37 -29.26
CA ARG A 73 7.73 33.10 -30.21
C ARG A 73 7.71 34.62 -30.01
N SER A 74 6.65 35.18 -29.44
CA SER A 74 6.58 36.61 -29.12
C SER A 74 7.35 37.00 -27.86
N MET A 75 7.77 36.03 -27.04
CA MET A 75 8.55 36.26 -25.82
C MET A 75 10.05 36.40 -26.15
N PRO A 76 10.84 37.02 -25.24
CA PRO A 76 12.30 37.03 -25.35
C PRO A 76 12.85 35.61 -25.53
N ASP A 77 13.88 35.47 -26.35
CA ASP A 77 14.51 34.20 -26.71
C ASP A 77 13.51 33.11 -27.14
N ASN A 78 12.45 33.50 -27.87
CA ASN A 78 11.35 32.63 -28.28
C ASN A 78 10.71 31.86 -27.11
N GLY A 79 10.71 32.46 -25.92
CA GLY A 79 10.15 31.84 -24.72
C GLY A 79 10.97 30.67 -24.17
N ARG A 80 12.23 30.51 -24.59
CA ARG A 80 13.09 29.37 -24.23
C ARG A 80 13.12 29.07 -22.73
N ASP A 81 13.30 30.09 -21.88
CA ASP A 81 13.34 29.91 -20.43
C ASP A 81 11.99 29.46 -19.85
N LYS A 82 10.90 30.00 -20.40
CA LYS A 82 9.55 29.59 -20.02
C LYS A 82 9.31 28.14 -20.41
N VAL A 83 9.70 27.74 -21.61
CA VAL A 83 9.57 26.35 -22.05
C VAL A 83 10.46 25.42 -21.24
N ARG A 84 11.71 25.82 -20.94
CA ARG A 84 12.60 25.06 -20.06
C ARG A 84 11.94 24.77 -18.71
N THR A 85 11.26 25.77 -18.14
CA THR A 85 10.51 25.62 -16.89
C THR A 85 9.32 24.67 -17.05
N ILE A 86 8.51 24.83 -18.11
CA ILE A 86 7.35 23.97 -18.39
C ILE A 86 7.77 22.50 -18.58
N ILE A 87 8.86 22.26 -19.32
CA ILE A 87 9.38 20.91 -19.55
C ILE A 87 9.99 20.34 -18.26
N GLY A 88 10.71 21.14 -17.48
CA GLY A 88 11.22 20.72 -16.16
C GLY A 88 10.09 20.23 -15.24
N ASP A 89 9.04 21.05 -15.10
CA ASP A 89 7.83 20.70 -14.34
C ASP A 89 7.14 19.45 -14.88
N PHE A 90 7.12 19.25 -16.20
CA PHE A 90 6.58 18.04 -16.81
C PHE A 90 7.39 16.80 -16.41
N LEU A 91 8.72 16.88 -16.40
CA LEU A 91 9.59 15.76 -15.99
C LEU A 91 9.44 15.46 -14.50
N ASP A 92 9.28 16.47 -13.66
CA ASP A 92 9.02 16.32 -12.23
C ASP A 92 7.66 15.65 -11.99
N GLU A 93 6.62 16.08 -12.70
CA GLU A 93 5.28 15.50 -12.61
C GLU A 93 5.26 14.05 -13.14
N LEU A 94 6.00 13.77 -14.22
CA LEU A 94 6.18 12.42 -14.75
C LEU A 94 6.87 11.50 -13.71
N SER A 95 7.87 12.03 -13.02
CA SER A 95 8.60 11.34 -11.95
C SER A 95 7.70 11.08 -10.74
N ALA A 96 6.92 12.06 -10.30
CA ALA A 96 5.93 11.92 -9.21
C ALA A 96 4.86 10.86 -9.52
N ARG A 97 4.56 10.62 -10.81
CA ARG A 97 3.64 9.59 -11.28
C ARG A 97 4.26 8.20 -11.42
N GLY A 98 5.55 8.06 -11.08
CA GLY A 98 6.27 6.79 -10.99
C GLY A 98 7.17 6.47 -12.17
N ASN A 99 7.32 7.39 -13.12
CA ASN A 99 8.25 7.30 -14.25
C ASN A 99 9.42 8.26 -14.02
N ASP A 100 10.22 7.97 -13.00
CA ASP A 100 11.37 8.80 -12.59
C ASP A 100 12.50 8.75 -13.63
N VAL A 101 12.80 9.92 -14.20
CA VAL A 101 13.84 10.11 -15.23
C VAL A 101 15.15 10.64 -14.67
N SER A 102 15.22 10.98 -13.37
CA SER A 102 16.36 11.67 -12.76
C SER A 102 17.67 10.88 -12.84
N ALA A 103 17.59 9.56 -12.82
CA ALA A 103 18.74 8.64 -12.95
C ALA A 103 18.99 8.18 -14.40
N CYS A 104 18.11 8.52 -15.34
CA CYS A 104 18.20 8.07 -16.73
C CYS A 104 18.87 9.14 -17.60
N PRO A 105 19.76 8.76 -18.53
CA PRO A 105 20.16 9.66 -19.59
C PRO A 105 18.97 10.07 -20.43
N TYR A 106 18.86 11.37 -20.66
CA TYR A 106 17.86 11.93 -21.55
C TYR A 106 18.36 13.21 -22.23
N ILE A 107 17.74 13.52 -23.36
CA ILE A 107 17.83 14.83 -24.01
C ILE A 107 16.44 15.37 -24.30
N VAL A 108 16.32 16.69 -24.35
CA VAL A 108 15.15 17.43 -24.82
C VAL A 108 15.62 18.32 -25.95
N ALA A 109 15.16 18.05 -27.17
CA ALA A 109 15.47 18.87 -28.34
C ALA A 109 14.20 19.59 -28.80
N ARG A 110 14.35 20.85 -29.23
CA ARG A 110 13.29 21.61 -29.89
C ARG A 110 13.17 21.16 -31.33
N HIS A 111 11.96 21.10 -31.88
CA HIS A 111 11.71 21.09 -33.31
C HIS A 111 10.78 22.26 -33.68
N ASP A 112 11.15 23.02 -34.70
CA ASP A 112 10.39 24.18 -35.20
C ASP A 112 9.87 24.01 -36.64
N ASN A 113 10.11 22.85 -37.24
CA ASN A 113 9.86 22.55 -38.66
C ASN A 113 8.38 22.34 -39.03
N THR A 114 7.48 22.48 -38.07
CA THR A 114 6.02 22.40 -38.27
C THR A 114 5.37 23.69 -37.80
N ASP A 115 4.09 23.88 -38.13
CA ASP A 115 3.32 25.06 -37.71
C ASP A 115 3.26 25.23 -36.18
N ASN A 116 3.58 24.17 -35.43
CA ASN A 116 3.54 24.12 -33.97
C ASN A 116 4.91 23.81 -33.37
N GLU A 117 5.29 24.56 -32.34
CA GLU A 117 6.45 24.21 -31.54
C GLU A 117 6.24 22.87 -30.82
N HIS A 118 7.21 21.98 -30.97
CA HIS A 118 7.22 20.71 -30.28
C HIS A 118 8.62 20.32 -29.84
N TYR A 119 8.68 19.48 -28.81
CA TYR A 119 9.90 19.13 -28.12
C TYR A 119 10.01 17.61 -28.01
N HIS A 120 11.12 17.07 -28.47
CA HIS A 120 11.45 15.66 -28.42
C HIS A 120 12.25 15.36 -27.17
N ILE A 121 11.67 14.59 -26.26
CA ILE A 121 12.32 14.08 -25.06
C ILE A 121 12.72 12.64 -25.31
N VAL A 122 14.00 12.36 -25.53
CA VAL A 122 14.51 10.99 -25.69
C VAL A 122 15.04 10.52 -24.35
N ILE A 123 14.53 9.41 -23.84
CA ILE A 123 14.89 8.84 -22.53
C ILE A 123 15.41 7.42 -22.74
N ARG A 124 16.63 7.14 -22.28
CA ARG A 124 17.17 5.78 -22.32
C ARG A 124 16.49 4.89 -21.28
N THR A 125 16.25 3.62 -21.62
CA THR A 125 15.56 2.67 -20.70
C THR A 125 16.47 2.02 -19.66
N THR A 126 17.76 2.31 -19.69
CA THR A 126 18.74 1.87 -18.68
C THR A 126 19.28 3.10 -17.97
N ASP A 127 19.16 3.14 -16.66
CA ASP A 127 19.68 4.24 -15.84
C ASP A 127 21.21 4.17 -15.70
N VAL A 128 21.82 5.17 -15.05
CA VAL A 128 23.27 5.21 -14.82
C VAL A 128 23.79 4.08 -13.91
N ASN A 129 22.91 3.41 -13.17
CA ASN A 129 23.24 2.28 -12.31
C ASN A 129 23.00 0.92 -13.01
N GLY A 130 22.66 0.92 -14.31
CA GLY A 130 22.35 -0.29 -15.07
C GLY A 130 20.96 -0.87 -14.79
N LYS A 131 20.08 -0.15 -14.09
CA LYS A 131 18.72 -0.59 -13.78
C LYS A 131 17.74 -0.12 -14.84
N ARG A 132 16.71 -0.93 -15.07
CA ARG A 132 15.63 -0.61 -16.01
C ARG A 132 14.78 0.58 -15.52
N PHE A 133 14.56 1.54 -16.42
CA PHE A 133 13.59 2.62 -16.28
C PHE A 133 12.20 2.06 -16.00
N ARG A 134 11.52 2.62 -15.00
CA ARG A 134 10.15 2.22 -14.67
C ARG A 134 9.21 2.83 -15.69
N ASP A 135 8.75 2.00 -16.63
CA ASP A 135 7.89 2.40 -17.76
C ASP A 135 6.40 2.05 -17.57
N ASN A 136 6.03 1.60 -16.37
CA ASN A 136 4.65 1.27 -16.03
C ASN A 136 3.74 2.45 -16.36
N PHE A 137 2.74 2.20 -17.21
CA PHE A 137 1.75 3.19 -17.64
C PHE A 137 2.34 4.48 -18.24
N ILE A 138 3.56 4.45 -18.80
CA ILE A 138 4.26 5.65 -19.30
C ILE A 138 3.41 6.52 -20.22
N ASN A 139 2.68 5.91 -21.17
CA ASN A 139 1.73 6.61 -22.06
C ASN A 139 0.70 7.44 -21.28
N LYS A 140 0.04 6.79 -20.32
CA LYS A 140 -1.03 7.37 -19.51
C LYS A 140 -0.48 8.44 -18.56
N ASN A 141 0.69 8.18 -17.98
CA ASN A 141 1.34 9.08 -17.05
C ASN A 141 1.86 10.33 -17.75
N ALA A 142 2.51 10.20 -18.92
CA ALA A 142 2.93 11.33 -19.74
C ALA A 142 1.73 12.19 -20.20
N ASN A 143 0.65 11.57 -20.70
CA ASN A 143 -0.56 12.30 -21.09
C ASN A 143 -1.17 13.10 -19.93
N ARG A 144 -1.20 12.51 -18.73
CA ARG A 144 -1.73 13.17 -17.54
C ARG A 144 -0.79 14.23 -16.97
N ALA A 145 0.52 13.99 -16.99
CA ALA A 145 1.52 14.96 -16.60
C ALA A 145 1.40 16.21 -17.49
N ALA A 146 1.34 16.03 -18.82
CA ALA A 146 1.11 17.14 -19.75
C ALA A 146 -0.20 17.88 -19.48
N ALA A 147 -1.31 17.17 -19.21
CA ALA A 147 -2.57 17.82 -18.86
C ALA A 147 -2.51 18.58 -17.53
N CYS A 148 -1.80 18.05 -16.53
CA CYS A 148 -1.60 18.69 -15.23
C CYS A 148 -0.80 19.99 -15.39
N ILE A 149 0.33 19.92 -16.11
CA ILE A 149 1.18 21.08 -16.38
C ILE A 149 0.45 22.09 -17.25
N ALA A 150 -0.31 21.65 -18.25
CA ALA A 150 -1.12 22.54 -19.06
C ALA A 150 -2.10 23.36 -18.21
N MET A 151 -2.84 22.69 -17.30
CA MET A 151 -3.74 23.38 -16.37
C MET A 151 -3.00 24.35 -15.44
N LYS A 152 -1.82 23.97 -14.94
CA LYS A 152 -0.99 24.83 -14.08
C LYS A 152 -0.59 26.13 -14.77
N TYR A 153 -0.27 26.06 -16.06
CA TYR A 153 0.22 27.20 -16.85
C TYR A 153 -0.87 27.90 -17.69
N GLY A 154 -2.14 27.48 -17.58
CA GLY A 154 -3.22 28.04 -18.39
C GLY A 154 -3.12 27.71 -19.88
N LEU A 155 -2.45 26.61 -20.22
CA LEU A 155 -2.30 26.08 -21.58
C LEU A 155 -3.48 25.16 -21.92
N GLU A 156 -3.76 25.01 -23.21
CA GLU A 156 -4.78 24.10 -23.69
C GLU A 156 -4.33 22.64 -23.51
N ALA A 157 -5.19 21.84 -22.88
CA ALA A 157 -5.01 20.39 -22.80
C ALA A 157 -6.09 19.69 -23.63
N PRO A 158 -5.78 18.55 -24.28
CA PRO A 158 -6.81 17.75 -24.95
C PRO A 158 -7.97 17.44 -23.99
N LYS A 159 -9.21 17.68 -24.42
CA LYS A 159 -10.42 17.55 -23.56
C LYS A 159 -10.44 16.26 -22.73
N LYS A 160 -10.20 15.12 -23.38
CA LYS A 160 -10.14 13.80 -22.72
C LYS A 160 -9.01 13.69 -21.70
N ALA A 161 -7.84 14.27 -21.97
CA ALA A 161 -6.71 14.25 -21.04
C ALA A 161 -7.01 15.13 -19.82
N ALA A 162 -7.59 16.31 -20.05
CA ALA A 162 -8.03 17.22 -18.99
C ALA A 162 -9.11 16.59 -18.09
N GLU A 163 -10.14 15.98 -18.65
CA GLU A 163 -11.18 15.26 -17.90
C GLU A 163 -10.60 14.13 -17.05
N ARG A 164 -9.68 13.34 -17.62
CA ARG A 164 -9.01 12.24 -16.91
C ARG A 164 -8.15 12.74 -15.76
N GLU A 165 -7.53 13.90 -15.89
CA GLU A 165 -6.74 14.50 -14.82
C GLU A 165 -7.63 15.07 -13.72
N LYS A 166 -8.71 15.77 -14.05
CA LYS A 166 -9.71 16.22 -13.07
C LYS A 166 -10.25 15.04 -12.25
N ALA A 167 -10.65 13.96 -12.93
CA ALA A 167 -11.13 12.74 -12.27
C ALA A 167 -10.04 12.09 -11.37
N HIS A 168 -8.77 12.17 -11.77
CA HIS A 168 -7.65 11.68 -10.97
C HIS A 168 -7.48 12.50 -9.68
N LEU A 169 -7.44 13.83 -9.80
CA LEU A 169 -7.32 14.74 -8.66
C LEU A 169 -8.49 14.57 -7.68
N GLU A 170 -9.71 14.42 -8.18
CA GLU A 170 -10.87 14.10 -7.35
C GLU A 170 -10.71 12.77 -6.61
N ALA A 171 -10.27 11.71 -7.32
CA ALA A 171 -10.05 10.41 -6.70
C ALA A 171 -8.95 10.45 -5.63
N VAL A 172 -7.86 11.17 -5.87
CA VAL A 172 -6.79 11.40 -4.88
C VAL A 172 -7.34 12.17 -3.68
N GLY A 173 -8.13 13.22 -3.90
CA GLY A 173 -8.79 13.99 -2.85
C GLY A 173 -9.74 13.12 -2.01
N ARG A 174 -10.56 12.28 -2.64
CA ARG A 174 -11.44 11.32 -1.96
C ARG A 174 -10.65 10.31 -1.12
N ARG A 175 -9.60 9.71 -1.68
CA ARG A 175 -8.72 8.77 -0.97
C ARG A 175 -8.01 9.43 0.22
N ARG A 176 -7.56 10.68 0.07
CA ARG A 176 -6.95 11.45 1.15
C ARG A 176 -7.96 11.66 2.28
N LYS A 177 -9.17 12.14 1.96
CA LYS A 177 -10.27 12.32 2.94
C LYS A 177 -10.64 11.01 3.63
N GLU A 178 -10.68 9.89 2.91
CA GLU A 178 -10.96 8.58 3.50
C GLU A 178 -9.85 8.12 4.44
N ARG A 179 -8.58 8.30 4.08
CA ARG A 179 -7.43 8.03 4.96
C ARG A 179 -7.52 8.86 6.24
N THR A 180 -7.81 10.16 6.15
CA THR A 180 -7.99 11.00 7.34
C THR A 180 -9.17 10.55 8.19
N ARG A 181 -10.30 10.15 7.59
CA ARG A 181 -11.46 9.59 8.32
C ARG A 181 -11.13 8.29 9.05
N ARG A 182 -10.30 7.41 8.45
CA ARG A 182 -9.86 6.17 9.10
C ARG A 182 -8.90 6.44 10.27
N GLN A 183 -8.05 7.47 10.16
CA GLN A 183 -7.16 7.91 11.23
C GLN A 183 -7.90 8.62 12.37
N HIS A 184 -8.95 9.39 12.05
CA HIS A 184 -9.86 10.02 13.02
C HIS A 184 -11.04 9.13 13.42
N LYS A 185 -10.93 7.80 13.26
CA LYS A 185 -11.89 6.91 13.92
C LYS A 185 -11.74 7.17 15.43
N PRO A 186 -12.78 7.65 16.13
CA PRO A 186 -12.67 7.96 17.55
C PRO A 186 -12.13 6.74 18.28
N SER A 187 -11.13 6.92 19.16
CA SER A 187 -10.72 5.86 20.08
C SER A 187 -11.96 5.32 20.77
N ASP A 188 -11.96 4.02 21.08
CA ASP A 188 -12.97 3.32 21.89
C ASP A 188 -13.78 4.29 22.77
N SER A 189 -15.12 4.27 22.70
CA SER A 189 -15.95 5.18 23.49
C SER A 189 -15.56 5.11 24.97
N GLN A 190 -15.73 6.17 25.75
CA GLN A 190 -15.36 6.18 27.17
C GLN A 190 -15.89 4.93 27.92
N SER A 191 -17.10 4.47 27.58
CA SER A 191 -17.69 3.23 28.08
C SER A 191 -16.91 1.95 27.72
N GLN A 192 -16.31 1.86 26.54
CA GLN A 192 -15.47 0.73 26.12
C GLN A 192 -14.10 0.75 26.81
N ILE A 193 -13.54 1.94 27.04
CA ILE A 193 -12.31 2.13 27.84
C ILE A 193 -12.56 1.72 29.29
N ASP A 194 -13.65 2.20 29.89
CA ASP A 194 -14.03 1.88 31.26
C ASP A 194 -14.30 0.38 31.45
N GLU A 195 -14.98 -0.25 30.49
CA GLU A 195 -15.23 -1.70 30.49
C GLU A 195 -13.93 -2.50 30.40
N ARG A 196 -12.98 -2.08 29.53
CA ARG A 196 -11.66 -2.72 29.44
C ARG A 196 -10.90 -2.59 30.76
N MET A 197 -10.94 -1.43 31.41
CA MET A 197 -10.29 -1.20 32.69
C MET A 197 -10.93 -2.00 33.83
N ARG A 198 -12.27 -2.10 33.87
CA ARG A 198 -12.99 -2.97 34.82
C ARG A 198 -12.60 -4.43 34.66
N ARG A 199 -12.57 -4.94 33.43
CA ARG A 199 -12.13 -6.32 33.14
C ARG A 199 -10.69 -6.57 33.60
N LYS A 200 -9.78 -5.62 33.34
CA LYS A 200 -8.38 -5.73 33.77
C LYS A 200 -8.25 -5.82 35.29
N ARG A 201 -8.99 -4.98 36.04
CA ARG A 201 -9.03 -5.04 37.51
C ARG A 201 -9.59 -6.37 38.02
N ALA A 202 -10.70 -6.84 37.46
CA ALA A 202 -11.32 -8.09 37.86
C ALA A 202 -10.39 -9.31 37.63
N VAL A 203 -9.63 -9.31 36.53
CA VAL A 203 -8.63 -10.36 36.23
C VAL A 203 -7.48 -10.34 37.24
N GLU A 204 -6.94 -9.16 37.56
CA GLU A 204 -5.86 -9.03 38.53
C GLU A 204 -6.29 -9.44 39.96
N GLU A 205 -7.49 -9.07 40.39
CA GLU A 205 -8.04 -9.54 41.66
C GLU A 205 -8.24 -11.06 41.66
N ALA A 206 -8.73 -11.65 40.56
CA ALA A 206 -8.85 -13.10 40.44
C ALA A 206 -7.48 -13.80 40.53
N LYS A 207 -6.43 -13.24 39.92
CA LYS A 207 -5.06 -13.78 40.03
C LYS A 207 -4.54 -13.72 41.46
N LYS A 208 -4.68 -12.57 42.14
CA LYS A 208 -4.27 -12.41 43.55
C LYS A 208 -5.00 -13.40 44.46
N ARG A 209 -6.30 -13.59 44.26
CA ARG A 209 -7.11 -14.55 45.01
C ARG A 209 -6.62 -15.98 44.79
N LYS A 210 -6.43 -16.39 43.53
CA LYS A 210 -5.91 -17.72 43.20
C LYS A 210 -4.53 -17.97 43.80
N ALA A 211 -3.63 -16.98 43.76
CA ALA A 211 -2.30 -17.08 44.37
C ALA A 211 -2.37 -17.24 45.89
N ARG A 212 -3.24 -16.47 46.56
CA ARG A 212 -3.47 -16.61 48.02
C ARG A 212 -3.98 -18.01 48.37
N LEU A 213 -4.98 -18.51 47.63
CA LEU A 213 -5.52 -19.85 47.85
C LEU A 213 -4.46 -20.93 47.65
N LYS A 214 -3.68 -20.83 46.57
CA LYS A 214 -2.57 -21.74 46.32
C LYS A 214 -1.61 -21.78 47.51
N TYR A 215 -1.18 -20.61 47.99
CA TYR A 215 -0.27 -20.51 49.13
C TYR A 215 -0.85 -21.15 50.41
N ILE A 216 -2.11 -20.84 50.76
CA ILE A 216 -2.75 -21.40 51.96
C ILE A 216 -2.82 -22.92 51.88
N ILE A 217 -3.24 -23.46 50.74
CA ILE A 217 -3.39 -24.90 50.55
C ILE A 217 -2.03 -25.61 50.56
N GLU A 218 -1.03 -25.10 49.85
CA GLU A 218 0.31 -25.68 49.85
C GLU A 218 0.98 -25.59 51.23
N LYS A 219 0.75 -24.51 51.97
CA LYS A 219 1.25 -24.35 53.33
C LYS A 219 0.59 -25.35 54.29
N ALA A 220 -0.75 -25.44 54.25
CA ALA A 220 -1.49 -26.40 55.07
C ALA A 220 -1.05 -27.85 54.78
N ALA A 221 -0.77 -28.17 53.51
CA ALA A 221 -0.34 -29.50 53.09
C ALA A 221 1.05 -29.88 53.61
N ARG A 222 1.95 -28.90 53.79
CA ARG A 222 3.31 -29.13 54.32
C ARG A 222 3.38 -29.10 55.84
N ASP A 223 2.69 -28.15 56.45
CA ASP A 223 2.99 -27.73 57.83
C ASP A 223 1.96 -28.23 58.86
N SER A 224 0.81 -28.79 58.41
CA SER A 224 -0.28 -29.15 59.32
C SER A 224 -0.66 -30.63 59.24
N PRO A 225 -0.66 -31.36 60.38
CA PRO A 225 -1.18 -32.73 60.43
C PRO A 225 -2.71 -32.78 60.30
N ASP A 226 -3.42 -31.70 60.65
CA ASP A 226 -4.87 -31.54 60.41
C ASP A 226 -5.12 -30.55 59.27
N PHE A 227 -4.87 -31.05 58.06
CA PHE A 227 -5.03 -30.29 56.82
C PHE A 227 -6.47 -29.76 56.61
N ILE A 228 -7.49 -30.57 56.89
CA ILE A 228 -8.90 -30.16 56.69
C ILE A 228 -9.33 -29.12 57.71
N GLY A 229 -8.97 -29.28 58.99
CA GLY A 229 -9.26 -28.29 60.03
C GLY A 229 -8.56 -26.94 59.76
N THR A 230 -7.31 -26.99 59.27
CA THR A 230 -6.55 -25.78 58.90
C THR A 230 -7.23 -25.02 57.76
N LEU A 231 -7.69 -25.72 56.71
CA LEU A 231 -8.43 -25.09 55.63
C LEU A 231 -9.77 -24.52 56.09
N ALA A 232 -10.50 -25.24 56.94
CA ALA A 232 -11.77 -24.76 57.49
C ALA A 232 -11.60 -23.50 58.36
N SER A 233 -10.50 -23.40 59.12
CA SER A 233 -10.17 -22.20 59.91
C SER A 233 -9.89 -20.96 59.04
N GLU A 234 -9.41 -21.16 57.81
CA GLU A 234 -9.23 -20.13 56.79
C GLU A 234 -10.51 -19.89 55.95
N GLY A 235 -11.63 -20.52 56.32
CA GLY A 235 -12.92 -20.40 55.62
C GLY A 235 -12.97 -21.15 54.28
N LEU A 236 -12.12 -22.17 54.10
CA LEU A 236 -12.02 -22.96 52.88
C LEU A 236 -12.64 -24.34 53.07
N THR A 237 -13.45 -24.78 52.11
CA THR A 237 -14.07 -26.12 52.13
C THR A 237 -13.67 -26.90 50.90
N LEU A 238 -13.17 -28.12 51.08
CA LEU A 238 -12.85 -29.02 49.99
C LEU A 238 -14.05 -29.88 49.62
N PHE A 239 -14.22 -30.11 48.33
CA PHE A 239 -15.22 -31.01 47.79
C PHE A 239 -14.76 -31.61 46.48
N HIS A 240 -15.30 -32.77 46.13
CA HIS A 240 -14.98 -33.44 44.86
C HIS A 240 -16.03 -33.08 43.80
N ASP A 241 -15.60 -32.48 42.69
CA ASP A 241 -16.43 -32.22 41.52
C ASP A 241 -16.23 -33.36 40.50
N PRO A 242 -17.30 -34.01 39.99
CA PRO A 242 -17.19 -35.11 39.02
C PRO A 242 -16.46 -34.75 37.71
N LYS A 243 -16.44 -33.46 37.34
CA LYS A 243 -15.84 -32.97 36.09
C LYS A 243 -14.50 -32.26 36.31
N LYS A 244 -14.29 -31.65 37.47
CA LYS A 244 -13.11 -30.81 37.77
C LYS A 244 -12.16 -31.41 38.81
N GLY A 245 -12.49 -32.58 39.37
CA GLY A 245 -11.73 -33.24 40.41
C GLY A 245 -11.86 -32.52 41.76
N LEU A 246 -10.82 -32.59 42.58
CA LEU A 246 -10.80 -31.93 43.88
C LEU A 246 -10.83 -30.40 43.71
N CYS A 247 -11.81 -29.77 44.36
CA CYS A 247 -12.06 -28.34 44.29
C CYS A 247 -12.11 -27.72 45.69
N VAL A 248 -11.74 -26.45 45.78
CA VAL A 248 -11.90 -25.62 46.98
C VAL A 248 -13.02 -24.62 46.75
N ARG A 249 -13.85 -24.46 47.77
CA ARG A 249 -14.90 -23.46 47.88
C ARG A 249 -14.50 -22.43 48.92
N MET A 250 -14.74 -21.16 48.62
CA MET A 250 -14.57 -20.05 49.55
C MET A 250 -15.68 -19.01 49.38
N VAL A 251 -15.94 -18.25 50.43
CA VAL A 251 -16.68 -16.98 50.33
C VAL A 251 -15.66 -15.85 50.31
N ASP A 252 -15.71 -15.03 49.28
CA ASP A 252 -14.78 -13.91 49.13
C ASP A 252 -15.26 -12.66 49.89
N SER A 253 -14.42 -11.63 49.95
CA SER A 253 -14.74 -10.38 50.66
C SER A 253 -15.97 -9.64 50.13
N ASP A 254 -16.42 -9.94 48.91
CA ASP A 254 -17.66 -9.42 48.32
C ASP A 254 -18.91 -10.28 48.63
N GLY A 255 -18.78 -11.27 49.51
CA GLY A 255 -19.84 -12.19 49.92
C GLY A 255 -20.18 -13.26 48.87
N LYS A 256 -19.48 -13.30 47.73
CA LYS A 256 -19.75 -14.28 46.67
C LYS A 256 -18.98 -15.57 46.90
N GLU A 257 -19.69 -16.68 46.78
CA GLU A 257 -19.10 -18.01 46.76
C GLU A 257 -18.32 -18.22 45.47
N ARG A 258 -17.07 -18.66 45.59
CA ARG A 258 -16.18 -18.98 44.47
C ARG A 258 -15.61 -20.37 44.65
N GLN A 259 -15.48 -21.07 43.52
CA GLN A 259 -15.02 -22.45 43.46
C GLN A 259 -13.88 -22.57 42.47
N TYR A 260 -12.80 -23.25 42.87
CA TYR A 260 -11.59 -23.42 42.07
C TYR A 260 -11.13 -24.87 42.12
N SER A 261 -10.79 -25.44 40.96
CA SER A 261 -10.09 -26.74 40.89
C SER A 261 -8.67 -26.60 41.41
N LEU A 262 -8.24 -27.48 42.32
CA LEU A 262 -6.88 -27.42 42.89
C LEU A 262 -5.83 -27.59 41.80
N GLN A 263 -5.99 -28.59 40.94
CA GLN A 263 -5.03 -28.88 39.88
C GLN A 263 -5.16 -27.89 38.71
N LYS A 264 -6.38 -27.68 38.19
CA LYS A 264 -6.57 -26.94 36.93
C LYS A 264 -6.59 -25.42 37.12
N ASP A 265 -7.21 -24.92 38.18
CA ASP A 265 -7.39 -23.48 38.39
C ASP A 265 -6.30 -22.85 39.25
N LEU A 266 -5.75 -23.60 40.21
CA LEU A 266 -4.73 -23.15 41.15
C LEU A 266 -3.34 -23.70 40.83
N GLY A 267 -3.24 -24.76 40.00
CA GLY A 267 -1.94 -25.35 39.65
C GLY A 267 -1.21 -25.90 40.87
N ILE A 268 -1.95 -26.50 41.81
CA ILE A 268 -1.42 -27.19 42.97
C ILE A 268 -1.00 -28.60 42.54
N ASP A 269 0.20 -29.01 42.94
CA ASP A 269 0.63 -30.39 42.79
C ASP A 269 -0.17 -31.28 43.73
N MET A 270 -0.90 -32.25 43.17
CA MET A 270 -1.77 -33.14 43.95
C MET A 270 -0.96 -34.10 44.82
N SER A 271 0.33 -34.31 44.53
CA SER A 271 1.21 -35.23 45.28
C SER A 271 1.50 -34.77 46.71
N ILE A 272 1.40 -33.46 46.98
CA ILE A 272 1.67 -32.87 48.28
C ILE A 272 0.49 -32.99 49.24
N LEU A 273 -0.69 -33.37 48.74
CA LEU A 273 -1.92 -33.42 49.53
C LEU A 273 -1.98 -34.70 50.35
N PRO A 274 -2.56 -34.67 51.57
CA PRO A 274 -2.73 -35.88 52.38
C PRO A 274 -3.54 -36.96 51.66
N ALA A 275 -3.11 -38.22 51.77
CA ALA A 275 -3.76 -39.36 51.13
C ALA A 275 -5.24 -39.53 51.49
N THR A 276 -5.63 -39.06 52.68
CA THR A 276 -7.03 -39.04 53.17
C THR A 276 -7.96 -38.16 52.35
N VAL A 277 -7.43 -37.17 51.63
CA VAL A 277 -8.21 -36.23 50.80
C VAL A 277 -8.25 -36.67 49.33
N LEU A 278 -7.27 -37.47 48.91
CA LEU A 278 -7.17 -38.05 47.56
C LEU A 278 -8.09 -39.28 47.39
N ALA A 279 -8.50 -39.92 48.49
CA ALA A 279 -9.43 -41.04 48.46
C ALA A 279 -10.87 -40.55 48.19
N PRO A 280 -11.54 -41.00 47.11
CA PRO A 280 -12.94 -40.66 46.90
C PRO A 280 -13.80 -41.31 47.98
N SER A 281 -14.41 -40.50 48.86
CA SER A 281 -15.44 -40.99 49.78
C SER A 281 -16.64 -41.54 48.99
N PRO A 282 -17.21 -42.71 49.36
CA PRO A 282 -18.26 -43.37 48.59
C PRO A 282 -19.54 -42.53 48.60
N SER A 283 -19.93 -42.06 47.42
CA SER A 283 -21.12 -41.22 47.22
C SER A 283 -22.40 -42.03 47.45
N LYS A 284 -23.21 -41.63 48.42
CA LYS A 284 -24.62 -42.03 48.52
C LYS A 284 -25.37 -41.50 47.30
N GLN A 285 -25.94 -42.42 46.52
CA GLN A 285 -26.82 -42.14 45.39
C GLN A 285 -28.11 -41.46 45.87
N SER A 286 -28.47 -40.36 45.22
CA SER A 286 -29.85 -39.91 45.15
C SER A 286 -30.20 -39.58 43.69
N ARG A 287 -31.03 -40.44 43.09
CA ARG A 287 -31.85 -40.12 41.92
C ARG A 287 -32.98 -39.18 42.36
N PRO A 288 -33.49 -38.26 41.51
CA PRO A 288 -34.63 -38.62 40.63
C PRO A 288 -34.65 -37.82 39.28
N THR A 289 -34.99 -38.47 38.15
CA THR A 289 -36.28 -38.48 37.40
C THR A 289 -36.38 -37.53 36.18
N TYR A 290 -36.80 -38.13 35.05
CA TYR A 290 -37.34 -37.63 33.77
C TYR A 290 -37.99 -36.22 33.79
N SER A 291 -37.94 -35.36 32.75
CA SER A 291 -38.48 -35.55 31.38
C SER A 291 -38.10 -34.38 30.43
N PRO A 292 -38.31 -34.50 29.10
CA PRO A 292 -37.69 -33.69 28.05
C PRO A 292 -38.60 -32.54 27.52
N SER A 293 -38.00 -31.46 27.02
CA SER A 293 -38.68 -30.53 26.12
C SER A 293 -37.82 -30.19 24.90
N LYS A 294 -38.43 -30.40 23.72
CA LYS A 294 -37.94 -30.02 22.40
C LYS A 294 -38.00 -28.49 22.27
N SER A 295 -37.02 -27.87 21.62
CA SER A 295 -37.33 -26.93 20.54
C SER A 295 -36.17 -26.84 19.55
N LYS A 296 -36.57 -26.72 18.29
CA LYS A 296 -35.75 -26.73 17.08
C LYS A 296 -35.24 -25.31 16.82
N HIS A 297 -34.00 -25.16 16.37
CA HIS A 297 -33.75 -24.62 15.03
C HIS A 297 -32.28 -24.80 14.60
N ASN A 298 -32.11 -25.53 13.49
CA ASN A 298 -30.98 -25.43 12.57
C ASN A 298 -30.90 -23.96 12.05
N SER A 299 -29.81 -23.40 11.56
CA SER A 299 -28.89 -23.98 10.58
C SER A 299 -27.72 -23.04 10.27
N ARG A 300 -26.58 -23.66 9.95
CA ARG A 300 -25.63 -23.30 8.87
C ARG A 300 -24.91 -21.94 8.95
N ILE A 301 -23.74 -22.04 9.57
CA ILE A 301 -22.49 -21.45 9.07
C ILE A 301 -22.19 -22.07 7.70
N LYS A 302 -22.02 -21.25 6.66
CA LYS A 302 -21.20 -21.56 5.48
C LYS A 302 -20.63 -20.28 4.86
N ASP A 303 -19.31 -20.27 4.83
CA ASP A 303 -18.43 -19.92 3.71
C ASP A 303 -18.33 -18.45 3.26
N ALA A 304 -17.20 -17.86 3.66
CA ALA A 304 -16.62 -16.67 3.08
C ALA A 304 -16.11 -16.93 1.65
N PRO A 305 -16.29 -15.99 0.69
CA PRO A 305 -15.55 -16.05 -0.55
C PRO A 305 -14.21 -15.31 -0.43
N SER A 306 -13.17 -16.14 -0.47
CA SER A 306 -11.84 -15.90 -1.02
C SER A 306 -11.77 -14.75 -2.03
N GLY A 307 -10.81 -13.84 -1.81
CA GLY A 307 -10.36 -12.88 -2.80
C GLY A 307 -9.82 -13.59 -4.05
N SER A 308 -10.13 -13.02 -5.22
CA SER A 308 -9.51 -13.37 -6.48
C SER A 308 -9.11 -12.08 -7.19
N SER A 309 -7.83 -11.74 -7.07
CA SER A 309 -7.15 -10.76 -7.90
C SER A 309 -6.80 -11.41 -9.22
N ARG A 310 -7.49 -11.03 -10.29
CA ARG A 310 -7.13 -11.36 -11.67
C ARG A 310 -7.04 -10.07 -12.47
N ASN A 311 -5.83 -9.55 -12.60
CA ASN A 311 -5.45 -8.61 -13.65
C ASN A 311 -4.19 -9.16 -14.29
N ALA A 312 -4.35 -9.87 -15.40
CA ALA A 312 -3.25 -10.23 -16.26
C ALA A 312 -3.81 -10.36 -17.68
N GLU A 313 -3.08 -9.72 -18.60
CA GLU A 313 -2.92 -10.11 -20.01
C GLU A 313 -4.12 -9.86 -20.93
N HIS A 314 -4.04 -8.75 -21.66
CA HIS A 314 -4.18 -8.71 -23.11
C HIS A 314 -3.97 -7.26 -23.56
N GLU A 315 -2.83 -6.96 -24.17
CA GLU A 315 -2.81 -5.93 -25.20
C GLU A 315 -1.75 -6.30 -26.24
N ILE A 316 -2.27 -6.46 -27.45
CA ILE A 316 -1.64 -6.98 -28.65
C ILE A 316 -0.74 -5.89 -29.26
N ARG A 317 0.30 -6.36 -29.96
CA ARG A 317 1.27 -5.61 -30.76
C ARG A 317 0.62 -4.55 -31.64
N ASP A 318 1.32 -3.43 -31.83
CA ASP A 318 1.67 -2.96 -33.18
C ASP A 318 2.98 -2.17 -33.12
N SER A 319 3.88 -2.50 -34.03
CA SER A 319 5.16 -1.85 -34.26
C SER A 319 4.98 -0.86 -35.40
N HIS A 320 4.81 0.42 -35.08
CA HIS A 320 4.78 1.49 -36.06
C HIS A 320 6.09 2.30 -36.04
N SER A 321 6.57 2.59 -37.25
CA SER A 321 7.76 3.37 -37.53
C SER A 321 7.59 4.80 -36.99
N SER A 322 8.67 5.45 -36.56
CA SER A 322 8.60 6.77 -35.92
C SER A 322 8.09 7.88 -36.83
N ASP A 323 8.19 7.72 -38.15
CA ASP A 323 7.62 8.66 -39.13
C ASP A 323 6.08 8.60 -39.17
N ASP A 324 5.49 7.43 -38.85
CA ASP A 324 4.04 7.25 -38.83
C ASP A 324 3.39 8.04 -37.67
N LEU A 325 4.11 8.38 -36.61
CA LEU A 325 3.51 9.04 -35.43
C LEU A 325 3.12 10.50 -35.70
N ASP A 326 3.87 11.20 -36.56
CA ASP A 326 3.52 12.57 -37.01
C ASP A 326 2.34 12.53 -37.98
N ASP A 327 2.33 11.58 -38.92
CA ASP A 327 1.25 11.45 -39.91
C ASP A 327 -0.03 10.83 -39.34
N GLU A 328 0.07 9.96 -38.33
CA GLU A 328 -1.06 9.46 -37.55
C GLU A 328 -1.65 10.59 -36.69
N TRP A 329 -0.82 11.49 -36.14
CA TRP A 329 -1.28 12.69 -35.44
C TRP A 329 -2.05 13.64 -36.37
N LYS A 330 -1.54 13.93 -37.57
CA LYS A 330 -2.23 14.76 -38.59
C LYS A 330 -3.60 14.17 -38.93
N ARG A 331 -3.67 12.85 -39.14
CA ARG A 331 -4.92 12.12 -39.42
C ARG A 331 -5.91 12.16 -38.26
N ARG A 332 -5.44 11.98 -37.02
CA ARG A 332 -6.30 11.88 -35.83
C ARG A 332 -6.91 13.22 -35.40
N ASN A 333 -6.29 14.34 -35.80
CA ASN A 333 -6.73 15.69 -35.48
C ASN A 333 -7.32 16.46 -36.68
N GLY A 334 -7.61 15.77 -37.79
CA GLY A 334 -8.40 16.34 -38.89
C GLY A 334 -7.66 17.29 -39.83
N TYR A 335 -6.33 17.23 -39.88
CA TYR A 335 -5.53 18.00 -40.83
C TYR A 335 -5.42 17.25 -42.16
N LYS A 336 -5.57 17.96 -43.29
CA LYS A 336 -5.33 17.39 -44.63
C LYS A 336 -3.81 17.30 -44.86
N LEU A 337 -3.37 16.13 -45.31
CA LEU A 337 -2.01 15.86 -45.80
C LEU A 337 -1.71 16.68 -47.05
#